data_AF-A0AAI9D5M6-F1
#
_entry.id   AF-A0AAI9D5M6-F1
#
_cell.length_a   1.000
_cell.length_b   1.000
_cell.length_c   1.000
_cell.angle_alpha   90.00
_cell.angle_beta   90.00
_cell.angle_gamma   90.00
#
_symmetry.space_group_name_H-M   'P 1'
#
loop_
_entity.id
_entity.type
_entity.pdbx_description
1 polymer ?
#
loop_
_entity_poly.entity_id
_entity_poly.type
_entity_poly.pdbx_seq_one_letter_code
_entity_poly.pdbx_strand_id
1 'polypeptide(L)'
;MLVRGDTVFVRFLAQNDDGNSFEVQTPTRPEERIRTGGGLTVGYKLPVNQKLLFSVAETLAQENHLQPEKKVDRFQNNCISMFSITIDQGKTIQDEVNEEWVTRFFELYDAHGISTNIVEPSMVDIYSDLCVEDGEDVYLSDGMYMRPDGTTYER
;
A
#
# COMPACT_ATOMS: atom_id res chain seq x y z
N MET A 1 -2.95 13.00 -3.86
CA MET A 1 -2.59 11.71 -3.22
C MET A 1 -3.57 11.48 -2.08
N LEU A 2 -3.92 10.22 -1.83
CA LEU A 2 -4.66 9.82 -0.65
C LEU A 2 -3.66 9.35 0.41
N VAL A 3 -3.70 9.99 1.57
CA VAL A 3 -2.74 9.77 2.67
C VAL A 3 -3.50 9.60 3.98
N ARG A 4 -2.95 8.79 4.88
CA ARG A 4 -3.42 8.64 6.26
C ARG A 4 -2.19 8.57 7.17
N GLY A 5 -2.02 9.57 8.04
CA GLY A 5 -0.80 9.76 8.80
C GLY A 5 0.39 10.11 7.90
N ASP A 6 1.49 9.38 8.06
CA ASP A 6 2.71 9.44 7.23
C ASP A 6 2.71 8.39 6.10
N THR A 7 1.57 7.76 5.80
CA THR A 7 1.48 6.69 4.81
C THR A 7 0.64 7.13 3.60
N VAL A 8 1.15 6.88 2.40
CA VAL A 8 0.44 7.12 1.13
C VAL A 8 -0.23 5.84 0.65
N PHE A 9 -1.50 5.91 0.25
CA PHE A 9 -2.28 4.75 -0.19
C PHE A 9 -2.66 4.82 -1.67
N VAL A 10 -2.89 6.02 -2.19
CA VAL A 10 -3.24 6.24 -3.60
C VAL A 10 -2.50 7.48 -4.10
N ARG A 11 -1.99 7.41 -5.33
CA ARG A 11 -1.38 8.54 -6.02
C ARG A 11 -2.16 8.89 -7.28
N PHE A 12 -2.01 10.15 -7.69
CA PHE A 12 -2.56 10.70 -8.93
C PHE A 12 -1.37 11.08 -9.79
N LEU A 13 -1.10 10.29 -10.82
CA LEU A 13 0.04 10.48 -11.70
C LEU A 13 -0.42 11.20 -12.97
N ALA A 14 0.16 12.35 -13.30
CA ALA A 14 -0.14 13.01 -14.58
C ALA A 14 0.21 12.07 -15.75
N GLN A 15 -0.73 11.85 -16.66
CA GLN A 15 -0.51 10.98 -17.83
C GLN A 15 0.16 11.72 -18.98
N ASN A 16 -0.15 13.01 -19.12
CA ASN A 16 0.35 13.87 -20.19
C ASN A 16 0.79 15.23 -19.63
N ASP A 17 1.48 16.01 -20.47
CA ASP A 17 1.82 17.40 -20.20
C ASP A 17 0.61 18.35 -20.32
N ASP A 18 -0.60 17.82 -20.54
CA ASP A 18 -1.85 18.58 -20.63
C ASP A 18 -2.28 19.19 -19.28
N GLY A 19 -1.70 18.72 -18.17
CA GLY A 19 -2.01 19.16 -16.81
C GLY A 19 -3.39 18.75 -16.30
N ASN A 20 -4.17 18.01 -17.08
CA ASN A 20 -5.58 17.71 -16.81
C ASN A 20 -5.88 16.21 -16.78
N SER A 21 -4.99 15.36 -17.30
CA SER A 21 -5.16 13.91 -17.32
C SER A 21 -4.34 13.24 -16.21
N PHE A 22 -5.00 12.48 -15.35
CA PHE A 22 -4.42 11.82 -14.18
C PHE A 22 -4.76 10.34 -14.14
N GLU A 23 -3.77 9.51 -13.83
CA GLU A 23 -3.94 8.10 -13.51
C GLU A 23 -4.00 7.91 -12.00
N VAL A 24 -5.09 7.30 -11.54
CA VAL A 24 -5.29 6.96 -10.13
C VAL A 24 -4.75 5.55 -9.90
N GLN A 25 -3.71 5.42 -9.09
CA GLN A 25 -3.03 4.14 -8.90
C GLN A 25 -2.42 3.99 -7.49
N THR A 26 -2.04 2.77 -7.13
CA THR A 26 -1.31 2.51 -5.88
C THR A 26 0.12 3.06 -5.95
N PRO A 27 0.66 3.62 -4.85
CA PRO A 27 2.02 4.13 -4.82
C PRO A 27 3.03 3.00 -4.94
N THR A 28 4.09 3.24 -5.71
CA THR A 28 5.17 2.26 -5.89
C THR A 28 6.39 2.53 -5.03
N ARG A 29 6.49 3.74 -4.46
CA ARG A 29 7.64 4.23 -3.70
C ARG A 29 7.20 5.22 -2.62
N PRO A 30 8.01 5.41 -1.57
CA PRO A 30 7.87 6.54 -0.67
C PRO A 30 7.87 7.87 -1.46
N GLU A 31 7.07 8.83 -1.02
CA GLU A 31 6.92 10.12 -1.68
C GLU A 31 7.27 11.25 -0.71
N GLU A 32 7.92 12.30 -1.21
CA GLU A 32 8.19 13.51 -0.43
C GLU A 32 7.36 14.67 -0.99
N ARG A 33 6.73 15.44 -0.10
CA ARG A 33 6.13 16.73 -0.46
C ARG A 33 6.59 17.83 0.46
N ILE A 34 6.93 18.96 -0.15
CA ILE A 34 7.16 20.20 0.58
C ILE A 34 5.79 20.80 0.92
N ARG A 35 5.51 21.02 2.21
CA ARG A 35 4.31 21.78 2.61
C ARG A 35 4.49 23.25 2.23
N THR A 36 3.57 23.77 1.42
CA THR A 36 3.47 25.21 1.12
C THR A 36 3.22 25.98 2.41
N GLY A 37 4.16 26.86 2.78
CA GLY A 37 4.05 27.73 3.95
C GLY A 37 5.13 27.57 5.04
N GLY A 38 6.07 26.63 4.90
CA GLY A 38 7.12 26.48 5.93
C GLY A 38 8.42 25.78 5.50
N GLY A 39 8.57 25.38 4.23
CA GLY A 39 9.76 24.68 3.75
C GLY A 39 9.97 23.28 4.37
N LEU A 40 9.01 22.80 5.14
CA LEU A 40 9.06 21.48 5.77
C LEU A 40 8.75 20.41 4.73
N THR A 41 9.74 19.55 4.45
CA THR A 41 9.57 18.34 3.67
C THR A 41 8.88 17.29 4.54
N VAL A 42 7.72 16.82 4.10
CA VAL A 42 7.00 15.69 4.69
C VAL A 42 7.26 14.48 3.81
N GLY A 43 7.89 13.45 4.38
CA GLY A 43 8.06 12.14 3.76
C GLY A 43 6.86 11.25 4.07
N TYR A 44 6.34 10.59 3.04
CA TYR A 44 5.30 9.58 3.11
C TYR A 44 5.89 8.21 2.80
N LYS A 45 5.59 7.24 3.65
CA LYS A 45 5.97 5.84 3.50
C LYS A 45 4.92 5.08 2.73
N LEU A 46 5.31 3.91 2.25
CA LEU A 46 4.40 2.93 1.68
C LEU A 46 3.65 2.16 2.79
N PRO A 47 2.43 1.66 2.52
CA PRO A 47 1.75 0.76 3.44
C PRO A 47 2.57 -0.52 3.61
N VAL A 48 2.66 -1.00 4.85
CA VAL A 48 3.42 -2.22 5.22
C VAL A 48 2.94 -3.42 4.42
N ASN A 49 1.61 -3.58 4.29
CA ASN A 49 1.01 -4.66 3.52
C ASN A 49 0.62 -4.19 2.10
N GLN A 50 1.56 -4.31 1.16
CA GLN A 50 1.34 -3.97 -0.26
C GLN A 50 0.35 -4.91 -0.96
N LYS A 51 0.31 -6.19 -0.58
CA LYS A 51 -0.64 -7.15 -1.17
C LYS A 51 -2.07 -6.77 -0.82
N LEU A 52 -2.30 -6.40 0.44
CA LEU A 52 -3.58 -5.88 0.91
C LEU A 52 -3.97 -4.61 0.15
N LEU A 53 -3.03 -3.67 -0.01
CA LEU A 53 -3.26 -2.45 -0.76
C LEU A 53 -3.73 -2.72 -2.19
N PHE A 54 -3.09 -3.67 -2.89
CA PHE A 54 -3.48 -4.05 -4.26
C PHE A 54 -4.86 -4.69 -4.29
N SER A 55 -5.15 -5.61 -3.37
CA SER A 55 -6.47 -6.24 -3.29
C SER A 55 -7.59 -5.22 -3.03
N VAL A 56 -7.35 -4.24 -2.15
CA VAL A 56 -8.33 -3.18 -1.85
C VAL A 56 -8.53 -2.28 -3.07
N ALA A 57 -7.45 -1.89 -3.75
CA ALA A 57 -7.52 -1.09 -4.97
C ALA A 57 -8.29 -1.81 -6.09
N GLU A 58 -8.03 -3.10 -6.30
CA GLU A 58 -8.76 -3.92 -7.27
C GLU A 58 -10.24 -4.05 -6.91
N THR A 59 -10.54 -4.35 -5.63
CA THR A 59 -11.92 -4.51 -5.14
C THR A 59 -12.71 -3.21 -5.31
N LEU A 60 -12.14 -2.09 -4.89
CA LEU A 60 -12.80 -0.79 -4.99
C LEU A 60 -13.03 -0.39 -6.46
N ALA A 61 -12.07 -0.64 -7.34
CA ALA A 61 -12.26 -0.40 -8.77
C ALA A 61 -13.40 -1.25 -9.34
N GLN A 62 -13.46 -2.54 -8.99
CA GLN A 62 -14.52 -3.45 -9.43
C GLN A 62 -15.90 -3.06 -8.88
N GLU A 63 -16.00 -2.64 -7.61
CA GLU A 63 -17.24 -2.12 -6.99
C GLU A 63 -17.79 -0.90 -7.75
N ASN A 64 -16.91 -0.10 -8.35
CA ASN A 64 -17.26 1.08 -9.15
C ASN A 64 -17.39 0.77 -10.66
N HIS A 65 -17.45 -0.51 -11.05
CA HIS A 65 -17.51 -0.96 -12.44
C HIS A 65 -16.33 -0.50 -13.32
N LEU A 66 -15.18 -0.25 -12.71
CA LEU A 66 -13.93 0.09 -13.39
C LEU A 66 -13.13 -1.18 -13.69
N GLN A 67 -12.20 -1.08 -14.64
CA GLN A 67 -11.30 -2.18 -15.00
C GLN A 67 -9.90 -1.86 -14.46
N PRO A 68 -9.53 -2.37 -13.28
CA PRO A 68 -8.19 -2.14 -12.75
C PRO A 68 -7.16 -2.88 -13.61
N GLU A 69 -6.02 -2.25 -13.85
CA GLU A 69 -4.91 -2.79 -14.63
C GLU A 69 -3.67 -2.96 -13.75
N LYS A 70 -3.05 -4.15 -13.82
CA LYS A 70 -1.73 -4.39 -13.25
C LYS A 70 -0.69 -3.74 -14.14
N LYS A 71 0.04 -2.76 -13.60
CA LYS A 71 1.09 -2.04 -14.30
C LYS A 71 2.41 -2.17 -13.57
N VAL A 72 3.46 -1.85 -14.31
CA VAL A 72 4.82 -1.78 -13.82
C VAL A 72 5.30 -0.36 -14.04
N ASP A 73 5.80 0.29 -13.00
CA ASP A 73 6.36 1.63 -13.14
C ASP A 73 7.71 1.61 -13.88
N ARG A 74 8.22 2.81 -14.20
CA ARG A 74 9.52 2.97 -14.88
C ARG A 74 10.71 2.35 -14.15
N PHE A 75 10.53 1.92 -12.91
CA PHE A 75 11.53 1.31 -12.06
C PHE A 75 11.21 -0.15 -11.69
N GLN A 76 10.37 -0.81 -12.48
CA GLN A 76 10.02 -2.22 -12.31
C GLN A 76 9.23 -2.57 -11.04
N ASN A 77 8.56 -1.59 -10.42
CA ASN A 77 7.69 -1.84 -9.27
C ASN A 77 6.25 -2.04 -9.74
N ASN A 78 5.58 -3.05 -9.20
CA ASN A 78 4.19 -3.33 -9.51
C ASN A 78 3.26 -2.29 -8.88
N CYS A 79 2.21 -1.92 -9.60
CA CYS A 79 1.10 -1.13 -9.08
C CYS A 79 -0.23 -1.58 -9.70
N ILE A 80 -1.32 -1.19 -9.03
CA ILE A 80 -2.67 -1.29 -9.58
C ILE A 80 -3.08 0.10 -10.05
N SER A 81 -3.30 0.24 -11.35
CA SER A 81 -3.99 1.39 -11.94
C SER A 81 -5.48 1.12 -11.83
N MET A 82 -6.20 1.95 -11.07
CA MET A 82 -7.62 1.76 -10.84
C MET A 82 -8.45 2.37 -11.98
N PHE A 83 -8.08 3.59 -12.42
CA PHE A 83 -8.73 4.31 -13.52
C PHE A 83 -7.93 5.56 -13.92
N SER A 84 -8.26 6.10 -15.10
CA SER A 84 -7.81 7.41 -15.55
C SER A 84 -8.94 8.43 -15.42
N ILE A 85 -8.59 9.65 -15.02
CA ILE A 85 -9.47 10.81 -14.94
C ILE A 85 -8.93 11.87 -15.88
N THR A 86 -9.80 12.49 -16.68
CA THR A 86 -9.52 13.75 -17.35
C THR A 86 -10.40 14.82 -16.72
N ILE A 87 -9.76 15.87 -16.19
CA ILE A 87 -10.44 16.96 -15.52
C ILE A 87 -10.85 18.01 -16.56
N ASP A 88 -12.15 18.10 -16.81
CA ASP A 88 -12.74 19.16 -17.63
C ASP A 88 -12.70 20.53 -16.91
N GLN A 89 -12.83 21.61 -17.68
CA GLN A 89 -12.88 22.97 -17.12
C GLN A 89 -13.99 23.10 -16.06
N GLY A 90 -13.58 23.41 -14.82
CA GLY A 90 -14.48 23.62 -13.68
C GLY A 90 -14.69 22.41 -12.79
N LYS A 91 -14.15 21.23 -13.15
CA LYS A 91 -14.07 20.08 -12.26
C LYS A 91 -12.74 20.05 -11.51
N THR A 92 -12.71 19.30 -10.43
CA THR A 92 -11.53 19.03 -9.62
C THR A 92 -11.37 17.52 -9.41
N ILE A 93 -10.17 17.08 -9.01
CA ILE A 93 -9.94 15.69 -8.61
C ILE A 93 -10.89 15.25 -7.47
N GLN A 94 -11.31 16.18 -6.61
CA GLN A 94 -12.19 15.90 -5.48
C GLN A 94 -13.63 15.53 -5.91
N ASP A 95 -14.04 15.93 -7.11
CA ASP A 95 -15.36 15.58 -7.65
C ASP A 95 -15.42 14.11 -8.08
N GLU A 96 -14.29 13.56 -8.54
CA GLU A 96 -14.16 12.17 -9.01
C GLU A 96 -13.68 11.23 -7.88
N VAL A 97 -12.80 11.71 -6.99
CA VAL A 97 -12.41 11.03 -5.75
C VAL A 97 -13.09 11.73 -4.57
N ASN A 98 -14.37 11.44 -4.43
CA ASN A 98 -15.24 12.02 -3.41
C ASN A 98 -15.06 11.35 -2.03
N GLU A 99 -15.78 11.87 -1.03
CA GLU A 99 -15.73 11.37 0.35
C GLU A 99 -16.21 9.92 0.48
N GLU A 100 -17.22 9.50 -0.30
CA GLU A 100 -17.74 8.13 -0.28
C GLU A 100 -16.69 7.13 -0.77
N TRP A 101 -15.99 7.46 -1.87
CA TRP A 101 -14.91 6.65 -2.42
C TRP A 101 -13.76 6.51 -1.43
N VAL A 102 -13.34 7.61 -0.80
CA VAL A 102 -12.27 7.62 0.19
C VAL A 102 -12.66 6.83 1.45
N THR A 103 -13.89 7.01 1.92
CA THR A 103 -14.41 6.28 3.08
C THR A 103 -14.45 4.79 2.78
N ARG A 104 -15.01 4.40 1.64
CA ARG A 104 -15.10 3.00 1.22
C ARG A 104 -13.72 2.35 1.06
N PHE A 105 -12.75 3.07 0.50
CA PHE A 105 -11.37 2.60 0.41
C PHE A 105 -10.82 2.22 1.78
N PHE A 106 -10.95 3.10 2.78
CA PHE A 106 -10.41 2.84 4.11
C PHE A 106 -11.24 1.83 4.90
N GLU A 107 -12.56 1.73 4.69
CA GLU A 107 -13.36 0.63 5.22
C GLU A 107 -12.86 -0.73 4.72
N LEU A 108 -12.63 -0.87 3.41
CA LEU A 108 -12.09 -2.10 2.83
C LEU A 108 -10.70 -2.41 3.37
N TYR A 109 -9.83 -1.39 3.44
CA TYR A 109 -8.48 -1.55 3.96
C TYR A 109 -8.46 -1.95 5.43
N ASP A 110 -9.30 -1.35 6.25
CA ASP A 110 -9.35 -1.60 7.68
C ASP A 110 -10.09 -2.91 7.98
N ALA A 111 -11.16 -3.25 7.26
CA ALA A 111 -11.88 -4.52 7.42
C ALA A 111 -11.00 -5.72 7.02
N HIS A 112 -10.28 -5.62 5.91
CA HIS A 112 -9.32 -6.65 5.51
C HIS A 112 -8.06 -6.63 6.39
N GLY A 113 -7.63 -5.46 6.88
CA GLY A 113 -6.59 -5.31 7.89
C GLY A 113 -6.94 -6.00 9.22
N ILE A 114 -8.19 -5.89 9.65
CA ILE A 114 -8.74 -6.58 10.83
C ILE A 114 -8.86 -8.09 10.57
N SER A 115 -9.27 -8.50 9.36
CA SER A 115 -9.26 -9.92 8.97
C SER A 115 -7.84 -10.51 8.93
N THR A 116 -6.81 -9.71 8.65
CA THR A 116 -5.40 -10.12 8.70
C THR A 116 -4.73 -9.93 10.06
N ASN A 117 -5.31 -9.13 10.96
CA ASN A 117 -4.86 -9.03 12.36
C ASN A 117 -5.38 -10.20 13.22
N ILE A 118 -6.23 -11.07 12.66
CA ILE A 118 -6.52 -12.43 13.15
C ILE A 118 -5.80 -13.45 12.24
N VAL A 119 -4.62 -13.12 11.74
CA VAL A 119 -3.66 -14.12 11.30
C VAL A 119 -2.68 -14.21 12.46
N GLU A 120 -2.74 -15.31 13.20
CA GLU A 120 -1.63 -15.69 14.08
C GLU A 120 -0.36 -15.52 13.24
N PRO A 121 0.62 -14.70 13.68
CA PRO A 121 1.83 -14.48 12.91
C PRO A 121 2.41 -15.84 12.55
N SER A 122 2.65 -16.08 11.25
CA SER A 122 3.19 -17.36 10.85
C SER A 122 4.56 -17.51 11.51
N MET A 123 4.96 -18.74 11.83
CA MET A 123 6.25 -18.95 12.48
C MET A 123 7.43 -18.43 11.62
N VAL A 124 7.23 -18.29 10.30
CA VAL A 124 8.17 -17.65 9.38
C VAL A 124 8.27 -16.14 9.63
N ASP A 125 7.14 -15.47 9.89
CA ASP A 125 7.11 -14.05 10.23
C ASP A 125 7.80 -13.79 11.58
N ILE A 126 7.55 -14.67 12.55
CA ILE A 126 8.22 -14.63 13.87
C ILE A 126 9.74 -14.85 13.70
N TYR A 127 10.15 -15.77 12.83
CA TYR A 127 11.55 -15.99 12.51
C TYR A 127 12.20 -14.73 11.95
N SER A 128 11.57 -14.09 10.95
CA SER A 128 12.12 -12.88 10.33
C SER A 128 12.29 -11.71 11.32
N ASP A 129 11.42 -11.61 12.32
CA ASP A 129 11.51 -10.56 13.34
C ASP A 129 12.58 -10.84 14.41
N LEU A 130 12.87 -12.12 14.69
CA LEU A 130 13.84 -12.53 15.72
C LEU A 130 15.26 -12.78 15.17
N CYS A 131 15.37 -13.04 13.87
CA CYS A 131 16.63 -13.38 13.23
C CYS A 131 17.57 -12.17 13.14
N VAL A 132 18.74 -12.28 13.76
CA VAL A 132 19.79 -11.23 13.71
C VAL A 132 20.66 -11.36 12.46
N GLU A 133 20.90 -12.59 11.98
CA GLU A 133 21.66 -12.89 10.76
C GLU A 133 20.92 -13.91 9.88
N ASP A 134 20.57 -13.51 8.65
CA ASP A 134 19.77 -14.33 7.72
C ASP A 134 20.36 -15.74 7.51
N GLY A 135 19.58 -16.76 7.81
CA GLY A 135 19.93 -18.17 7.59
C GLY A 135 20.40 -18.92 8.84
N GLU A 136 20.50 -18.26 10.00
CA GLU A 136 20.79 -18.92 11.27
C GLU A 136 19.52 -19.32 12.03
N ASP A 137 19.59 -20.41 12.80
CA ASP A 137 18.50 -20.83 13.66
C ASP A 137 18.34 -19.89 14.87
N VAL A 138 17.11 -19.45 15.13
CA VAL A 138 16.78 -18.55 16.23
C VAL A 138 16.53 -19.36 17.51
N TYR A 139 17.25 -19.04 18.59
CA TYR A 139 16.98 -19.61 19.91
C TYR A 139 15.79 -18.91 20.57
N LEU A 140 14.79 -19.69 21.01
CA LEU A 140 13.58 -19.15 21.61
C LEU A 140 13.65 -19.19 23.15
N SER A 141 13.74 -20.38 23.74
CA SER A 141 13.93 -20.67 25.17
C SER A 141 13.94 -22.18 25.40
N ASP A 142 14.45 -22.66 26.54
CA ASP A 142 14.37 -24.07 26.97
C ASP A 142 14.91 -25.12 25.99
N GLY A 143 15.91 -24.76 25.17
CA GLY A 143 16.51 -25.68 24.19
C GLY A 143 15.73 -25.75 22.87
N MET A 144 14.71 -24.92 22.70
CA MET A 144 13.94 -24.77 21.47
C MET A 144 14.62 -23.81 20.50
N TYR A 145 14.73 -24.26 19.25
CA TYR A 145 15.25 -23.50 18.13
C TYR A 145 14.20 -23.37 17.03
N MET A 146 14.27 -22.29 16.26
CA MET A 146 13.40 -21.99 15.12
C MET A 146 14.23 -21.81 13.86
N ARG A 147 13.84 -22.49 12.78
CA ARG A 147 14.50 -22.42 11.47
C ARG A 147 13.92 -21.30 10.60
N PRO A 148 14.63 -20.92 9.51
CA PRO A 148 14.15 -19.95 8.54
C PRO A 148 12.80 -20.28 7.87
N ASP A 149 12.42 -21.55 7.85
CA ASP A 149 11.14 -22.03 7.33
C ASP A 149 10.01 -22.01 8.39
N GLY A 150 10.28 -21.45 9.58
CA GLY A 150 9.34 -21.37 10.68
C GLY A 150 9.17 -22.68 11.46
N THR A 151 9.91 -23.74 11.12
CA THR A 151 9.85 -24.99 11.90
C THR A 151 10.60 -24.85 13.23
N THR A 152 10.03 -25.39 14.30
CA THR A 152 10.68 -25.44 15.62
C THR A 152 11.16 -26.85 15.94
N TYR A 153 12.28 -26.95 16.66
CA TYR A 153 12.84 -28.22 17.10
C TYR A 153 13.61 -28.08 18.41
N GLU A 154 13.69 -29.17 19.16
CA GLU A 154 14.53 -29.29 20.36
C GLU A 154 15.93 -29.78 19.98
N ARG A 155 16.95 -29.26 20.65
CA ARG A 155 18.34 -29.71 20.50
C ARG A 155 18.91 -30.28 21.79
#